data_AF-A0A2T3CTZ0-F1
#
_entry.id   AF-A0A2T3CTZ0-F1
#
_cell.length_a   1.000
_cell.length_b   1.000
_cell.length_c   1.000
_cell.angle_alpha   90.00
_cell.angle_beta   90.00
_cell.angle_gamma   90.00
#
_symmetry.space_group_name_H-M   'P 1'
#
loop_
_entity.id
_entity.type
_entity.pdbx_description
1 polymer ?
#
loop_
_entity_poly.entity_id
_entity_poly.type
_entity_poly.pdbx_seq_one_letter_code
_entity_poly.pdbx_strand_id
1 'polypeptide(L)'
;MANDSSSSKPSGTANLVAQYSQYADLANEYEPDVAAGLMKKALERQGVQQSRTEVEAWAAINSAIVTKPVDLAQEVAQANAKADAVAQGLIGTQPATAAAP
;
A
#
# COMPACT_ATOMS: atom_id res chain seq x y z
N MET A 1 -8.02 38.87 20.13
CA MET A 1 -8.37 37.44 20.30
C MET A 1 -8.71 36.92 18.91
N ALA A 2 -7.72 36.43 18.16
CA ALA A 2 -7.94 35.82 16.86
C ALA A 2 -8.11 34.31 17.09
N ASN A 3 -9.29 33.81 16.73
CA ASN A 3 -9.74 32.46 17.04
C ASN A 3 -8.91 31.44 16.26
N ASP A 4 -8.18 30.60 16.99
CA ASP A 4 -7.37 29.50 16.53
C ASP A 4 -8.28 28.41 15.94
N SER A 5 -8.75 28.62 14.72
CA SER A 5 -9.46 27.59 13.96
C SER A 5 -8.43 26.72 13.24
N SER A 6 -7.55 26.08 14.02
CA SER A 6 -6.72 24.97 13.59
C SER A 6 -7.64 23.81 13.24
N SER A 7 -8.27 23.90 12.07
CA SER A 7 -9.12 22.86 11.49
C SER A 7 -8.29 21.60 11.47
N SER A 8 -8.61 20.69 12.39
CA SER A 8 -7.84 19.49 12.71
C SER A 8 -7.96 18.50 11.55
N LYS A 9 -7.33 18.86 10.42
CA LYS A 9 -7.36 18.08 9.21
C LYS A 9 -6.62 16.78 9.51
N PRO A 10 -7.25 15.61 9.32
CA PRO A 10 -6.59 14.35 9.61
C PRO A 10 -5.30 14.26 8.80
N SER A 11 -4.25 13.75 9.42
CA SER A 11 -2.92 13.55 8.82
C SER A 11 -2.49 12.09 9.01
N GLY A 12 -1.44 11.66 8.31
CA GLY A 12 -0.94 10.28 8.38
C GLY A 12 -1.99 9.24 7.94
N THR A 13 -2.08 8.13 8.67
CA THR A 13 -2.99 7.01 8.36
C THR A 13 -4.47 7.40 8.47
N ALA A 14 -4.81 8.31 9.38
CA ALA A 14 -6.17 8.83 9.49
C ALA A 14 -6.60 9.61 8.25
N ASN A 15 -5.67 10.36 7.62
CA ASN A 15 -5.94 11.02 6.36
C ASN A 15 -6.16 9.99 5.24
N LEU A 16 -5.33 8.95 5.16
CA LEU A 16 -5.47 7.91 4.15
C LEU A 16 -6.86 7.26 4.19
N VAL A 17 -7.30 6.87 5.39
CA VAL A 17 -8.64 6.26 5.59
C VAL A 17 -9.73 7.24 5.21
N ALA A 18 -9.66 8.49 5.66
CA ALA A 18 -10.67 9.51 5.35
C ALA A 18 -10.77 9.78 3.83
N GLN A 19 -9.64 9.93 3.13
CA GLN A 19 -9.64 10.16 1.69
C GLN A 19 -10.15 8.93 0.91
N TYR A 20 -9.80 7.72 1.36
CA TYR A 20 -10.31 6.51 0.72
C TYR A 20 -11.82 6.34 0.90
N SER A 21 -12.36 6.60 2.11
CA SER A 21 -13.81 6.58 2.34
C SER A 21 -14.53 7.59 1.45
N GLN A 22 -14.05 8.83 1.39
CA GLN A 22 -14.63 9.87 0.53
C GLN A 22 -14.56 9.50 -0.96
N TYR A 23 -13.46 8.88 -1.39
CA TYR A 23 -13.35 8.36 -2.75
C TYR A 23 -14.37 7.27 -3.04
N ALA A 24 -14.54 6.31 -2.12
CA ALA A 24 -15.49 5.21 -2.28
C ALA A 24 -16.94 5.72 -2.36
N ASP A 25 -17.30 6.70 -1.52
CA ASP A 25 -18.61 7.35 -1.58
C ASP A 25 -18.83 8.04 -2.94
N LEU A 26 -17.83 8.81 -3.42
CA LEU A 26 -17.88 9.45 -4.73
C LEU A 26 -18.00 8.44 -5.88
N ALA A 27 -17.30 7.31 -5.81
CA ALA A 27 -17.35 6.28 -6.83
C ALA A 27 -18.72 5.58 -6.89
N ASN A 28 -19.39 5.46 -5.74
CA ASN A 28 -20.76 4.93 -5.66
C ASN A 28 -21.80 5.93 -6.20
N GLU A 29 -21.58 7.25 -6.02
CA GLU A 29 -22.55 8.28 -6.39
C GLU A 29 -22.43 8.73 -7.87
N TYR A 30 -21.21 8.84 -8.40
CA TYR A 30 -20.93 9.49 -9.70
C TYR A 30 -20.19 8.63 -10.73
N GLU A 31 -20.04 7.33 -10.47
CA GLU A 31 -19.21 6.38 -11.21
C GLU A 31 -17.69 6.48 -10.91
N PRO A 32 -16.94 5.35 -11.02
CA PRO A 32 -15.51 5.29 -10.66
C PRO A 32 -14.61 6.27 -11.43
N ASP A 33 -14.92 6.54 -12.70
CA ASP A 33 -14.11 7.39 -13.58
C ASP A 33 -14.13 8.86 -13.15
N VAL A 34 -15.29 9.32 -12.65
CA VAL A 34 -15.49 10.67 -12.12
C VAL A 34 -14.77 10.81 -10.79
N ALA A 35 -14.90 9.84 -9.89
CA ALA A 35 -14.19 9.82 -8.61
C ALA A 35 -12.66 9.85 -8.81
N ALA A 36 -12.14 9.04 -9.74
CA ALA A 36 -10.72 9.04 -10.10
C ALA A 36 -10.26 10.39 -10.67
N GLY A 37 -11.09 11.02 -11.51
CA GLY A 37 -10.82 12.36 -12.04
C GLY A 37 -10.77 13.45 -10.95
N LEU A 38 -11.68 13.40 -9.98
CA LEU A 38 -11.72 14.36 -8.86
C LEU A 38 -10.52 14.18 -7.92
N MET A 39 -10.17 12.94 -7.59
CA MET A 39 -9.02 12.64 -6.74
C MET A 39 -7.70 13.05 -7.42
N LYS A 40 -7.55 12.77 -8.73
CA LYS A 40 -6.41 13.29 -9.52
C LYS A 40 -6.30 14.81 -9.43
N LYS A 41 -7.39 15.54 -9.66
CA LYS A 41 -7.39 17.01 -9.53
C LYS A 41 -7.04 17.49 -8.13
N ALA A 42 -7.48 16.77 -7.09
CA ALA A 42 -7.14 17.09 -5.70
C ALA A 42 -5.63 16.92 -5.43
N LEU A 43 -5.02 15.85 -5.96
CA LEU A 43 -3.58 15.59 -5.88
C LEU A 43 -2.76 16.65 -6.64
N GLU A 44 -3.19 17.00 -7.86
CA GLU A 44 -2.51 18.01 -8.69
C GLU A 44 -2.46 19.38 -7.99
N ARG A 45 -3.53 19.76 -7.29
CA ARG A 45 -3.58 21.00 -6.48
C ARG A 45 -2.59 20.99 -5.31
N GLN A 46 -2.10 19.83 -4.90
CA GLN A 46 -1.07 19.67 -3.87
C GLN A 46 0.33 19.45 -4.47
N GLY A 47 0.48 19.60 -5.79
CA GLY A 47 1.75 19.39 -6.49
C GLY A 47 2.08 17.92 -6.77
N VAL A 48 1.15 17.00 -6.52
CA VAL A 48 1.33 15.57 -6.78
C VAL A 48 0.71 15.22 -8.13
N GLN A 49 1.55 14.89 -9.11
CA GLN A 49 1.09 14.44 -10.42
C GLN A 49 0.86 12.93 -10.40
N GLN A 50 -0.36 12.51 -10.72
CA GLN A 50 -0.74 11.11 -10.91
C GLN A 50 -1.64 11.00 -12.14
N SER A 51 -1.49 9.90 -12.86
CA SER A 51 -2.42 9.48 -13.89
C SER A 51 -3.73 8.99 -13.26
N ARG A 52 -4.79 8.97 -14.06
CA ARG A 52 -6.07 8.40 -13.63
C ARG A 52 -5.92 6.92 -13.26
N THR A 53 -5.17 6.17 -14.07
CA THR A 53 -4.92 4.74 -13.85
C THR A 53 -4.20 4.48 -12.53
N GLU A 54 -3.27 5.34 -12.12
CA GLU A 54 -2.61 5.22 -10.81
C GLU A 54 -3.59 5.46 -9.65
N VAL A 55 -4.51 6.41 -9.79
CA VAL A 55 -5.56 6.67 -8.80
C VAL A 55 -6.53 5.48 -8.70
N GLU A 56 -6.91 4.89 -9.83
CA GLU A 56 -7.75 3.69 -9.87
C GLU A 56 -7.05 2.48 -9.25
N ALA A 57 -5.77 2.28 -9.54
CA ALA A 57 -4.96 1.23 -8.93
C ALA A 57 -4.84 1.43 -7.41
N TRP A 58 -4.59 2.66 -6.96
CA TRP A 58 -4.59 3.01 -5.54
C TRP A 58 -5.92 2.67 -4.88
N ALA A 59 -7.05 3.03 -5.50
CA ALA A 59 -8.38 2.72 -4.97
C ALA A 59 -8.63 1.21 -4.89
N ALA A 60 -8.25 0.46 -5.93
CA ALA A 60 -8.39 -1.00 -5.96
C ALA A 60 -7.55 -1.68 -4.87
N ILE A 61 -6.31 -1.22 -4.65
CA ILE A 61 -5.42 -1.72 -3.58
C ILE A 61 -6.04 -1.46 -2.21
N ASN A 62 -6.48 -0.23 -1.94
CA ASN A 62 -7.08 0.10 -0.65
C ASN A 62 -8.41 -0.66 -0.42
N SER A 63 -9.21 -0.85 -1.47
CA SER A 63 -10.41 -1.69 -1.40
C SER A 63 -10.07 -3.13 -1.03
N ALA A 64 -9.04 -3.71 -1.65
CA ALA A 64 -8.59 -5.05 -1.31
C ALA A 64 -8.08 -5.14 0.14
N ILE A 65 -7.33 -4.16 0.62
CA ILE A 65 -6.82 -4.13 2.00
C ILE A 65 -7.95 -3.99 3.02
N VAL A 66 -8.99 -3.21 2.72
CA VAL A 66 -10.14 -3.02 3.61
C VAL A 66 -11.07 -4.23 3.63
N THR A 67 -11.18 -4.96 2.51
CA THR A 67 -12.14 -6.08 2.37
C THR A 67 -11.54 -7.46 2.57
N LYS A 68 -10.21 -7.60 2.53
CA LYS A 68 -9.50 -8.88 2.63
C LYS A 68 -8.44 -8.82 3.72
N PRO A 69 -8.11 -9.96 4.35
CA PRO A 69 -7.00 -10.05 5.31
C PRO A 69 -5.66 -10.03 4.57
N VAL A 70 -5.28 -8.88 4.02
CA VAL A 70 -3.96 -8.68 3.41
C VAL A 70 -2.94 -8.52 4.54
N ASP A 71 -2.06 -9.51 4.69
CA ASP A 71 -1.00 -9.50 5.71
C ASP A 71 0.38 -9.45 5.05
N LEU A 72 0.94 -8.24 4.95
CA LEU A 72 2.27 -8.03 4.40
C LEU A 72 3.37 -8.65 5.30
N ALA A 73 3.15 -8.75 6.62
CA ALA A 73 4.14 -9.35 7.52
C ALA A 73 4.25 -10.86 7.27
N GLN A 74 3.12 -11.52 6.99
CA GLN A 74 3.12 -12.92 6.56
C GLN A 74 3.91 -13.12 5.26
N GLU A 75 3.71 -12.25 4.26
CA GLU A 75 4.43 -12.34 2.99
C GLU A 75 5.94 -12.14 3.17
N VAL A 76 6.36 -11.20 4.03
CA VAL A 76 7.77 -11.01 4.39
C VAL A 76 8.33 -12.26 5.09
N ALA A 77 7.58 -12.84 6.03
CA ALA A 77 8.01 -14.06 6.74
C ALA A 77 8.20 -15.23 5.76
N GLN A 78 7.29 -15.40 4.79
CA GLN A 78 7.41 -16.42 3.76
C GLN A 78 8.60 -16.17 2.82
N ALA A 79 8.83 -14.92 2.42
CA ALA A 79 9.97 -14.54 1.58
C ALA A 79 11.30 -14.84 2.29
N ASN A 80 11.41 -14.49 3.57
CA ASN A 80 12.58 -14.80 4.39
C ASN A 80 12.78 -16.32 4.53
N ALA A 81 11.73 -17.08 4.85
CA ALA A 81 11.83 -18.54 4.96
C ALA A 81 12.30 -19.20 3.66
N LYS A 82 11.85 -18.71 2.49
CA LYS A 82 12.33 -19.18 1.18
C LYS A 82 13.80 -18.82 0.96
N ALA A 83 14.21 -17.60 1.30
CA ALA A 83 15.60 -17.18 1.19
C ALA A 83 16.52 -18.01 2.09
N ASP A 84 16.12 -18.27 3.34
CA ASP A 84 16.84 -19.14 4.28
C ASP A 84 16.94 -20.58 3.77
N ALA A 85 15.87 -21.14 3.20
CA ALA A 85 15.90 -22.47 2.61
C ALA A 85 16.89 -22.58 1.45
N VAL A 86 16.98 -21.55 0.59
CA VAL A 86 17.99 -21.49 -0.49
C VAL A 86 19.40 -21.37 0.10
N ALA A 87 19.60 -20.52 1.11
CA ALA A 87 20.89 -20.36 1.76
C ALA A 87 21.37 -21.66 2.43
N GLN A 88 20.49 -22.37 3.13
CA GLN A 88 20.79 -23.67 3.72
C GLN A 88 21.07 -24.74 2.67
N GLY A 89 20.38 -24.71 1.53
CA GLY A 89 20.67 -25.60 0.40
C GLY A 89 22.08 -25.38 -0.16
N LEU A 90 22.54 -24.13 -0.25
CA LEU A 90 23.89 -23.79 -0.72
C LEU A 90 24.98 -24.17 0.30
N ILE A 91 24.74 -23.97 1.60
CA ILE A 91 25.69 -24.33 2.67
C ILE A 91 25.73 -25.85 2.89
N GLY A 92 24.59 -26.53 2.74
CA GLY A 92 24.47 -28.00 2.84
C GLY A 92 25.08 -28.76 1.67
N THR A 93 25.35 -28.10 0.53
CA THR A 93 26.07 -28.67 -0.61
C THR A 93 27.60 -28.59 -0.52
N GLN A 94 28.16 -28.17 0.60
CA GLN A 94 29.61 -28.29 0.78
C GLN A 94 29.99 -29.78 0.91
N PRO A 95 30.76 -30.37 -0.02
CA PRO A 95 31.18 -31.75 0.15
C PRO A 95 32.02 -31.81 1.43
N ALA A 96 31.62 -32.70 2.33
CA ALA A 96 32.46 -33.16 3.41
C ALA A 96 33.62 -33.96 2.80
N THR A 97 34.60 -33.30 2.19
CA THR A 97 35.94 -33.86 2.00
C THR A 97 36.71 -33.63 3.30
N ALA A 98 36.27 -34.31 4.36
CA ALA A 98 37.10 -34.58 5.50
C ALA A 98 37.91 -35.86 5.24
N ALA A 99 39.23 -35.72 5.27
CA ALA A 99 40.24 -36.67 5.78
C ALA A 99 40.16 -38.14 5.30
N ALA A 100 41.09 -38.58 4.45
CA ALA A 100 42.37 -39.28 4.81
C ALA A 100 42.27 -40.76 4.33
N PRO A 101 43.34 -41.56 4.15
CA PRO A 101 44.73 -41.49 4.68
C PRO A 101 45.79 -40.85 3.75
#